data_AF-A0A2C5Y384-F1
#
_entry.id   AF-A0A2C5Y384-F1
#
_cell.length_a   1.000
_cell.length_b   1.000
_cell.length_c   1.000
_cell.angle_alpha   90.00
_cell.angle_beta   90.00
_cell.angle_gamma   90.00
#
_symmetry.space_group_name_H-M   'P 1'
#
loop_
_entity.id
_entity.type
_entity.pdbx_description
1 polymer ?
#
loop_
_entity_poly.entity_id
_entity_poly.type
_entity_poly.pdbx_seq_one_letter_code
_entity_poly.pdbx_strand_id
1 'polypeptide(L)'
;MPPPLTPTSQPPQPSPALGFYIALHDCSLVVTLRSLEPANASLHIGTKLGLAIGTVRRLEHDEMDRLFPYRPDGDGSTQCRHNGPTHPPDAAPDVQQVYVREKVRVESADPSLISLDSKLGYLSHMLAQARRNLSLVMGNDVDD
;
A
#
# COMPACT_ATOMS: atom_id res chain seq x y z
N MET A 1 -2.87 30.99 50.59
CA MET A 1 -2.06 29.94 49.93
C MET A 1 -2.95 29.31 48.86
N PRO A 2 -2.75 29.59 47.57
CA PRO A 2 -3.56 28.99 46.51
C PRO A 2 -3.21 27.51 46.35
N PRO A 3 -4.17 26.63 45.97
CA PRO A 3 -3.90 25.23 45.74
C PRO A 3 -3.03 25.03 44.47
N PRO A 4 -2.16 24.01 44.43
CA PRO A 4 -1.31 23.74 43.27
C PRO A 4 -2.14 23.23 42.08
N LEU A 5 -1.91 23.80 40.91
CA LEU A 5 -2.47 23.36 39.64
C LEU A 5 -1.85 22.01 39.27
N THR A 6 -2.68 20.97 39.18
CA THR A 6 -2.28 19.65 38.65
C THR A 6 -1.98 19.76 37.15
N PRO A 7 -0.85 19.22 36.66
CA PRO A 7 -0.58 19.16 35.24
C PRO A 7 -1.55 18.17 34.59
N THR A 8 -2.36 18.68 33.65
CA THR A 8 -3.20 17.90 32.74
C THR A 8 -2.32 16.89 32.01
N SER A 9 -2.37 15.62 32.43
CA SER A 9 -1.73 14.53 31.70
C SER A 9 -2.55 14.25 30.43
N GLN A 10 -2.32 15.05 29.40
CA GLN A 10 -2.76 14.70 28.06
C GLN A 10 -2.06 13.38 27.69
N PRO A 11 -2.79 12.29 27.40
CA PRO A 11 -2.15 11.06 26.95
C PRO A 11 -1.35 11.36 25.68
N PRO A 12 -0.14 10.79 25.53
CA PRO A 12 0.67 11.01 24.33
C PRO A 12 -0.18 10.65 23.11
N GLN A 13 -0.34 11.60 22.18
CA GLN A 13 -1.01 11.30 20.93
C GLN A 13 -0.24 10.14 20.28
N PRO A 14 -0.91 9.02 19.94
CA PRO A 14 -0.23 7.94 19.25
C PRO A 14 0.33 8.52 17.95
N SER A 15 1.64 8.40 17.75
CA SER A 15 2.28 8.71 16.49
C SER A 15 1.52 8.03 15.36
N PRO A 16 1.24 8.71 14.24
CA PRO A 16 0.44 8.13 13.18
C PRO A 16 1.20 6.93 12.60
N ALA A 17 0.66 5.72 12.82
CA ALA A 17 1.15 4.54 12.15
C ALA A 17 0.92 4.73 10.64
N LEU A 18 2.00 4.67 9.86
CA LEU A 18 1.98 4.94 8.43
C LEU A 18 2.28 3.64 7.66
N GLY A 19 1.41 3.30 6.72
CA GLY A 19 1.69 2.30 5.68
C GLY A 19 2.29 2.97 4.46
N PHE A 20 3.41 2.47 3.97
CA PHE A 20 4.10 2.96 2.78
C PHE A 20 4.32 1.82 1.79
N TYR A 21 3.93 2.02 0.54
CA TYR A 21 4.09 1.04 -0.53
C TYR A 21 4.55 1.72 -1.81
N ILE A 22 5.59 1.17 -2.45
CA ILE A 22 6.07 1.58 -3.77
C ILE A 22 5.95 0.37 -4.70
N ALA A 23 5.44 0.59 -5.91
CA ALA A 23 5.43 -0.40 -6.98
C ALA A 23 5.69 0.22 -8.35
N LEU A 24 5.96 -0.65 -9.32
CA LEU A 24 5.96 -0.32 -10.74
C LEU A 24 4.67 -0.85 -11.36
N HIS A 25 3.97 -0.01 -12.11
CA HIS A 25 2.76 -0.36 -12.86
C HIS A 25 2.72 0.44 -14.16
N ASP A 26 2.53 -0.20 -15.31
CA ASP A 26 2.47 0.47 -16.63
C ASP A 26 3.56 1.53 -16.84
N CYS A 27 4.83 1.16 -16.63
CA CYS A 27 5.98 2.06 -16.73
C CYS A 27 5.92 3.31 -15.82
N SER A 28 5.14 3.23 -14.76
CA SER A 28 4.94 4.29 -13.79
C SER A 28 5.33 3.83 -12.39
N LEU A 29 5.94 4.74 -11.63
CA LEU A 29 6.14 4.57 -10.20
C LEU A 29 4.83 4.90 -9.48
N VAL A 30 4.30 3.92 -8.76
CA VAL A 30 3.09 4.07 -7.96
C VAL A 30 3.49 4.09 -6.49
N VAL A 31 3.25 5.22 -5.83
CA VAL A 31 3.48 5.39 -4.39
C VAL A 31 2.13 5.45 -3.69
N THR A 32 1.92 4.56 -2.73
CA THR A 32 0.71 4.52 -1.90
C THR A 32 1.07 4.77 -0.44
N LEU A 33 0.50 5.82 0.13
CA LEU A 33 0.59 6.20 1.54
C LEU A 33 -0.73 5.91 2.24
N ARG A 34 -0.69 5.29 3.41
CA ARG A 34 -1.87 4.96 4.23
C ARG A 34 -1.68 5.47 5.66
N SER A 35 -2.62 6.24 6.18
CA SER A 35 -2.68 6.52 7.62
C SER A 35 -3.46 5.41 8.32
N LEU A 36 -2.87 4.80 9.35
CA LEU A 36 -3.45 3.69 10.10
C LEU A 36 -3.96 4.17 11.45
N GLU A 37 -5.11 3.67 11.87
CA GLU A 37 -5.69 3.91 13.19
C GLU A 37 -6.01 2.59 13.91
N PRO A 38 -5.77 2.46 15.23
CA PRO A 38 -6.16 1.26 15.97
C PRO A 38 -7.66 1.03 15.94
N ALA A 39 -8.08 -0.21 15.76
CA ALA A 39 -9.50 -0.57 15.68
C ALA A 39 -10.30 -0.27 16.96
N ASN A 40 -9.63 -0.17 18.10
CA ASN A 40 -10.21 0.12 19.42
C ASN A 40 -9.97 1.57 19.89
N ALA A 41 -9.38 2.44 19.06
CA ALA A 41 -9.10 3.80 19.46
C ALA A 41 -10.40 4.60 19.65
N SER A 42 -10.56 5.23 20.82
CA SER A 42 -11.68 6.13 21.06
C SER A 42 -11.51 7.40 20.22
N LEU A 43 -12.38 7.57 19.22
CA LEU A 43 -12.45 8.79 18.43
C LEU A 43 -12.76 9.96 19.39
N HIS A 44 -11.84 10.93 19.48
CA HIS A 44 -12.03 12.12 20.29
C HIS A 44 -13.30 12.86 19.86
N ILE A 45 -14.00 13.48 20.81
CA ILE A 45 -15.29 14.17 20.56
C ILE A 45 -15.16 15.19 19.43
N GLY A 46 -14.04 15.92 19.34
CA GLY A 46 -13.79 16.88 18.26
C GLY A 46 -13.71 16.24 16.87
N THR A 47 -13.14 15.04 16.75
CA THR A 47 -13.09 14.27 15.51
C THR A 47 -14.46 13.73 15.13
N LYS A 48 -15.23 13.26 16.11
CA LYS A 48 -16.63 12.84 15.90
C LYS A 48 -17.50 14.01 15.41
N LEU A 49 -17.31 15.20 15.99
CA LEU A 49 -18.02 16.42 15.60
C LEU A 49 -17.61 16.88 14.20
N GLY A 50 -16.31 16.83 13.86
CA GLY A 50 -15.81 17.14 12.52
C GLY A 50 -16.31 16.18 11.44
N LEU A 51 -16.39 14.88 11.76
CA LEU A 51 -17.01 13.86 10.90
C LEU A 51 -18.52 14.10 10.72
N ALA A 52 -19.24 14.40 11.81
CA ALA A 52 -20.69 14.63 11.79
C ALA A 52 -21.09 15.93 11.07
N ILE A 53 -20.27 16.98 11.15
CA ILE A 53 -20.49 18.27 10.46
C ILE A 53 -19.97 18.23 9.01
N GLY A 54 -19.20 17.21 8.64
CA GLY A 54 -18.63 17.05 7.30
C GLY A 54 -17.45 17.98 7.01
N THR A 55 -16.87 18.62 8.04
CA THR A 55 -15.62 19.39 7.94
C THR A 55 -14.40 18.47 7.88
N VAL A 56 -14.52 17.25 8.39
CA VAL A 56 -13.56 16.16 8.24
C VAL A 56 -14.26 15.06 7.48
N ARG A 57 -13.90 14.86 6.20
CA ARG A 57 -14.35 13.71 5.42
C ARG A 57 -13.25 12.66 5.42
N ARG A 58 -13.59 11.40 5.70
CA ARG A 58 -12.75 10.29 5.24
C ARG A 58 -12.78 10.33 3.73
N LEU A 59 -11.61 10.33 3.08
CA LEU A 59 -11.56 10.01 1.66
C LEU A 59 -12.11 8.59 1.53
N GLU A 60 -13.29 8.43 0.93
CA GLU A 60 -13.84 7.10 0.69
C GLU A 60 -12.83 6.31 -0.16
N HIS A 61 -12.31 5.24 0.40
CA HIS A 61 -11.35 4.36 -0.25
C HIS A 61 -11.72 2.89 0.00
N ASP A 62 -11.32 2.05 -0.96
CA ASP A 62 -11.57 0.60 -1.04
C ASP A 62 -11.22 -0.21 0.23
N GLU A 63 -10.36 0.35 1.08
CA GLU A 63 -9.82 -0.32 2.29
C GLU A 63 -10.39 0.21 3.63
N MET A 64 -11.37 1.12 3.63
CA MET A 64 -11.81 1.82 4.85
C MET A 64 -12.38 0.90 5.94
N ASP A 65 -13.08 -0.17 5.55
CA ASP A 65 -13.72 -1.11 6.49
C ASP A 65 -12.91 -2.39 6.71
N ARG A 66 -11.65 -2.41 6.23
CA ARG A 66 -10.78 -3.58 6.34
C ARG A 66 -9.87 -3.45 7.55
N LEU A 67 -9.83 -4.53 8.33
CA LEU A 67 -8.88 -4.70 9.43
C LEU A 67 -7.58 -5.28 8.90
N PHE A 68 -6.48 -4.61 9.24
CA PHE A 68 -5.14 -5.06 8.90
C PHE A 68 -4.38 -5.41 10.19
N PRO A 69 -3.67 -6.55 10.22
CA PRO A 69 -2.70 -6.81 11.29
C PRO A 69 -1.48 -5.92 11.07
N TYR A 70 -1.12 -5.14 12.09
CA TYR A 70 0.01 -4.23 12.09
C TYR A 70 0.91 -4.52 13.29
N ARG A 71 2.22 -4.64 13.04
CA ARG A 71 3.25 -4.76 14.08
C ARG A 71 4.06 -3.47 14.09
N PRO A 72 3.98 -2.65 15.14
CA PRO A 72 4.68 -1.36 15.19
C PRO A 72 6.20 -1.51 15.17
N ASP A 73 6.73 -2.58 15.77
CA ASP A 73 8.18 -2.87 15.81
C ASP A 73 8.70 -3.52 14.52
N GLY A 74 7.81 -3.77 13.55
CA GLY A 74 8.11 -4.55 12.35
C GLY A 74 8.28 -6.04 12.66
N ASP A 75 8.00 -6.91 11.69
CA ASP A 75 8.22 -8.35 11.83
C ASP A 75 9.58 -8.81 11.27
N GLY A 76 10.44 -7.85 10.91
CA GLY A 76 11.72 -8.10 10.24
C GLY A 76 11.59 -8.77 8.87
N SER A 77 10.36 -8.97 8.36
CA SER A 77 10.11 -9.65 7.10
C SER A 77 9.99 -8.62 5.97
N THR A 78 10.65 -8.89 4.84
CA THR A 78 10.58 -8.07 3.63
C THR A 78 9.38 -8.43 2.74
N GLN A 79 8.45 -9.26 3.22
CA GLN A 79 7.39 -9.80 2.36
C GLN A 79 6.21 -8.85 2.23
N CYS A 80 5.97 -8.39 0.99
CA CYS A 80 4.71 -7.79 0.60
C CYS A 80 3.62 -8.89 0.62
N ARG A 81 2.83 -8.98 1.70
CA ARG A 81 1.63 -9.85 1.71
C ARG A 81 0.58 -9.26 0.77
N HIS A 82 0.69 -9.58 -0.52
CA HIS A 82 -0.22 -9.11 -1.56
C HIS A 82 -1.56 -9.87 -1.61
N ASN A 83 -1.64 -11.04 -0.97
CA ASN A 83 -2.82 -11.90 -1.07
C ASN A 83 -3.54 -12.03 0.27
N GLY A 84 -4.72 -11.40 0.36
CA GLY A 84 -5.92 -11.85 1.07
C GLY A 84 -5.84 -12.20 2.57
N PRO A 85 -6.99 -12.22 3.27
CA PRO A 85 -7.04 -12.55 4.69
C PRO A 85 -6.88 -14.05 4.88
N THR A 86 -5.65 -14.51 5.14
CA THR A 86 -5.46 -15.80 5.79
C THR A 86 -5.84 -15.64 7.25
N HIS A 87 -6.87 -16.38 7.66
CA HIS A 87 -7.30 -16.65 9.03
C HIS A 87 -6.15 -16.55 10.06
N PRO A 88 -6.36 -15.93 11.23
CA PRO A 88 -5.28 -15.64 12.16
C PRO A 88 -4.62 -16.93 12.65
N PRO A 89 -3.29 -17.09 12.50
CA PRO A 89 -2.54 -17.87 13.47
C PRO A 89 -2.54 -17.07 14.78
N ASP A 90 -2.68 -17.80 15.88
CA ASP A 90 -2.82 -17.32 17.24
C ASP A 90 -2.03 -16.05 17.57
N ALA A 91 -2.67 -15.20 18.37
CA ALA A 91 -2.20 -13.92 18.85
C ALA A 91 -0.73 -13.94 19.27
N ALA A 92 0.15 -13.56 18.35
CA ALA A 92 1.44 -13.03 18.73
C ALA A 92 1.15 -11.73 19.51
N PRO A 93 1.72 -11.55 20.71
CA PRO A 93 1.36 -10.48 21.63
C PRO A 93 1.52 -9.05 21.06
N ASP A 94 2.27 -8.90 19.97
CA ASP A 94 2.62 -7.60 19.39
C ASP A 94 1.85 -7.24 18.10
N VAL A 95 0.82 -8.01 17.72
CA VAL A 95 0.01 -7.73 16.53
C VAL A 95 -1.21 -6.88 16.90
N GLN A 96 -1.22 -5.62 16.45
CA GLN A 96 -2.34 -4.70 16.60
C GLN A 96 -3.27 -4.76 15.38
N GLN A 97 -4.58 -4.71 15.61
CA GLN A 97 -5.55 -4.55 14.52
C GLN A 97 -5.77 -3.07 14.20
N VAL A 98 -5.60 -2.69 12.94
CA VAL A 98 -5.71 -1.29 12.49
C VAL A 98 -6.63 -1.15 11.27
N TYR A 99 -7.31 -0.01 11.16
CA TYR A 99 -8.02 0.42 9.96
C TYR A 99 -7.18 1.42 9.18
N VAL A 100 -7.42 1.50 7.88
CA VAL A 100 -6.88 2.59 7.06
C VAL A 100 -7.84 3.77 7.19
N ARG A 101 -7.35 4.88 7.74
CA ARG A 101 -8.13 6.11 7.89
C ARG A 101 -8.12 6.94 6.61
N GLU A 102 -6.96 7.00 5.97
CA GLU A 102 -6.69 7.80 4.77
C GLU A 102 -5.75 7.01 3.86
N LYS A 103 -5.98 7.06 2.56
CA LYS A 103 -5.13 6.45 1.53
C LYS A 103 -4.88 7.47 0.42
N VAL A 104 -3.61 7.74 0.14
CA VAL A 104 -3.17 8.59 -0.96
C VAL A 104 -2.38 7.72 -1.91
N ARG A 105 -2.75 7.74 -3.20
CA ARG A 105 -2.02 7.04 -4.26
C ARG A 105 -1.58 8.05 -5.30
N VAL A 106 -0.28 8.09 -5.54
CA VAL A 106 0.35 8.95 -6.54
C VAL A 106 0.96 8.06 -7.60
N GLU A 107 0.69 8.37 -8.86
CA GLU A 107 1.31 7.72 -10.01
C GLU A 107 2.19 8.73 -10.73
N SER A 108 3.41 8.34 -11.06
CA SER A 108 4.32 9.12 -11.88
C SER A 108 4.76 8.29 -13.07
N ALA A 109 4.39 8.74 -14.27
CA ALA A 109 4.94 8.19 -15.50
C ALA A 109 6.46 8.45 -15.55
N ASP A 110 7.25 7.42 -15.85
CA ASP A 110 8.69 7.57 -16.04
C ASP A 110 9.05 7.38 -17.52
N PRO A 111 9.51 8.43 -18.22
CA PRO A 111 9.94 8.34 -19.62
C PRO A 111 11.01 7.26 -19.87
N SER A 112 11.85 6.99 -18.88
CA SER A 112 12.90 5.96 -18.97
C SER A 112 12.31 4.56 -19.00
N LEU A 113 11.30 4.29 -18.17
CA LEU A 113 10.58 3.02 -18.15
C LEU A 113 9.76 2.83 -19.42
N ILE A 114 9.11 3.89 -19.92
CA ILE A 114 8.40 3.85 -21.21
C ILE A 114 9.37 3.53 -22.35
N SER A 115 10.55 4.14 -22.36
CA SER A 115 11.58 3.85 -23.36
C SER A 115 12.09 2.42 -23.24
N LEU A 116 12.26 1.90 -22.02
CA LEU A 116 12.68 0.52 -21.80
C LEU A 116 11.63 -0.47 -22.32
N ASP A 117 10.35 -0.26 -22.00
CA ASP A 117 9.25 -1.10 -22.46
C ASP A 117 9.19 -1.16 -24.00
N SER A 118 9.27 -0.02 -24.68
CA SER A 118 9.29 0.02 -26.14
C SER A 118 10.51 -0.69 -26.75
N LYS A 119 11.69 -0.57 -26.14
CA LYS A 119 12.90 -1.26 -26.58
C LYS A 119 12.80 -2.78 -26.40
N LEU A 120 12.25 -3.23 -25.27
CA LEU A 120 12.02 -4.65 -25.01
C LEU A 120 10.96 -5.21 -25.97
N GLY A 121 9.89 -4.46 -26.25
CA GLY A 121 8.87 -4.82 -27.23
C GLY A 121 9.46 -4.99 -28.64
N TYR A 122 10.27 -4.03 -29.08
CA TYR A 122 10.97 -4.11 -30.37
C TYR A 122 11.92 -5.31 -30.44
N LEU A 123 12.72 -5.52 -29.40
CA LEU A 123 13.65 -6.66 -29.34
C LEU A 123 12.90 -7.99 -29.37
N SER A 124 11.78 -8.11 -28.66
CA SER A 124 10.92 -9.29 -28.67
C SER A 124 10.40 -9.59 -30.08
N HIS A 125 9.95 -8.57 -30.81
CA HIS A 125 9.51 -8.72 -32.19
C HIS A 125 10.65 -9.17 -33.12
N MET A 126 11.83 -8.55 -33.02
CA MET A 126 13.00 -8.96 -33.80
C MET A 126 13.42 -10.40 -33.50
N LEU A 127 13.41 -10.79 -32.23
CA LEU A 127 13.73 -12.15 -31.82
C LEU A 127 12.71 -13.15 -32.35
N ALA A 128 11.42 -12.84 -32.29
CA ALA A 128 10.37 -13.66 -32.87
C ALA A 128 10.56 -13.84 -34.39
N GLN A 129 10.92 -12.76 -35.10
CA GLN A 129 11.25 -12.83 -36.53
C GLN A 129 12.48 -13.69 -36.80
N ALA A 130 13.56 -13.51 -36.03
CA ALA A 130 14.78 -14.32 -36.16
C ALA A 130 14.51 -15.80 -35.89
N ARG A 131 13.69 -16.13 -34.88
CA ARG A 131 13.27 -17.49 -34.57
C ARG A 131 12.46 -18.11 -35.71
N ARG A 132 11.52 -17.37 -36.31
CA ARG A 132 10.76 -17.82 -37.48
C ARG A 132 11.68 -18.11 -38.67
N ASN A 133 12.59 -17.18 -38.97
CA ASN A 133 13.56 -17.36 -40.06
C ASN A 133 14.44 -18.59 -39.83
N LEU A 134 14.91 -18.80 -38.60
CA LEU A 134 15.72 -19.97 -38.26
C LEU A 134 14.90 -21.26 -38.37
N SER A 135 13.65 -21.29 -37.93
CA SER A 135 12.76 -22.47 -38.06
C SER A 135 12.62 -22.90 -39.52
N LEU A 136 12.41 -21.93 -40.41
CA LEU A 136 12.33 -22.17 -41.85
C LEU A 136 13.62 -22.77 -42.41
N VAL A 137 14.78 -22.25 -42.00
CA VAL A 137 16.10 -22.76 -42.45
C VAL A 137 16.36 -24.18 -41.92
N MET A 138 15.90 -24.47 -40.71
CA MET A 138 16.08 -25.79 -40.09
C MET A 138 15.11 -26.85 -40.62
N GLY A 139 14.16 -26.47 -41.51
CA GLY A 139 13.14 -27.39 -42.02
C GLY A 139 12.13 -27.84 -40.95
N ASN A 140 12.07 -27.12 -39.83
CA ASN A 140 11.01 -27.28 -38.84
C ASN A 140 9.84 -26.44 -39.34
N ASP A 141 9.08 -27.00 -40.28
CA ASP A 141 7.82 -26.41 -40.71
C ASP A 141 6.91 -26.29 -39.47
N VAL A 142 6.42 -25.06 -39.27
CA VAL A 142 5.48 -24.71 -38.22
C VAL A 142 4.13 -25.24 -38.70
N ASP A 143 3.86 -26.51 -38.45
CA ASP A 143 2.51 -27.06 -38.57
C ASP A 143 1.58 -26.26 -37.63
N ASP A 144 0.49 -25.72 -38.20
CA ASP A 144 -0.54 -24.88 -37.54
C ASP A 144 -1.12 -25.50 -36.25
#